data_AF-A0A971HX90-F1
#
_entry.id   AF-A0A971HX90-F1
#
_cell.length_a   1.000
_cell.length_b   1.000
_cell.length_c   1.000
_cell.angle_alpha   90.00
_cell.angle_beta   90.00
_cell.angle_gamma   90.00
#
_symmetry.space_group_name_H-M   'P 1'
#
loop_
_entity.id
_entity.type
_entity.pdbx_description
1 polymer ?
#
loop_
_entity_poly.entity_id
_entity_poly.type
_entity_poly.pdbx_seq_one_letter_code
_entity_poly.pdbx_strand_id
1 'polypeptide(L)'
;MRAFMDNVMPPEAPKKYCIFKPLDQFSDAARPLVINFFARPEVISGLYSLTMYATGDFNSVVTPFSSACGYLVSWPLVYQQRGEEKAVLGGFDLSARKFMKTDELTFAVPLPLYSKMLEIMETSALPRHTWNGVRKKVHRSIDAWEKKTKNRETP
;
A
#
# COMPACT_ATOMS: atom_id res chain seq x y z
N MET A 1 -17.46 -16.36 5.65
CA MET A 1 -17.55 -16.09 4.20
C MET A 1 -18.70 -15.16 3.81
N ARG A 2 -19.93 -15.34 4.31
CA ARG A 2 -21.05 -14.40 4.05
C ARG A 2 -20.74 -12.95 4.45
N ALA A 3 -20.26 -12.74 5.68
CA ALA A 3 -19.84 -11.42 6.14
C ALA A 3 -18.82 -10.73 5.23
N PHE A 4 -17.92 -11.47 4.56
CA PHE A 4 -17.01 -10.90 3.57
C PHE A 4 -17.77 -10.44 2.31
N MET A 5 -18.67 -11.25 1.77
CA MET A 5 -19.45 -10.87 0.58
C MET A 5 -20.35 -9.66 0.86
N ASP A 6 -20.96 -9.62 2.05
CA ASP A 6 -21.89 -8.55 2.43
C ASP A 6 -21.18 -7.22 2.71
N ASN A 7 -19.91 -7.27 3.15
CA ASN A 7 -19.16 -6.09 3.57
C ASN A 7 -18.08 -5.65 2.57
N VAL A 8 -17.80 -6.41 1.52
CA VAL A 8 -16.70 -6.16 0.58
C VAL A 8 -17.22 -6.09 -0.85
N MET A 9 -18.14 -5.16 -1.08
CA MET A 9 -18.51 -4.74 -2.42
C MET A 9 -17.81 -3.42 -2.73
N PRO A 10 -16.80 -3.41 -3.63
CA PRO A 10 -16.21 -2.16 -4.08
C PRO A 10 -17.26 -1.31 -4.82
N PRO A 11 -17.05 0.01 -4.91
CA PRO A 11 -17.87 0.88 -5.75
C PRO A 11 -17.94 0.36 -7.19
N GLU A 12 -19.07 0.61 -7.84
CA GLU A 12 -19.24 0.27 -9.25
C GLU A 12 -18.19 1.00 -10.10
N ALA A 13 -17.59 0.28 -11.06
CA ALA A 13 -16.54 0.83 -11.89
C ALA A 13 -17.11 1.96 -12.78
N PRO A 14 -16.59 3.19 -12.70
CA PRO A 14 -17.15 4.32 -13.46
C PRO A 14 -16.84 4.22 -14.96
N LYS A 15 -15.93 3.33 -15.37
CA LYS A 15 -15.46 3.13 -16.74
C LYS A 15 -15.16 1.66 -16.99
N LYS A 16 -15.08 1.30 -18.27
CA LYS A 16 -14.82 -0.07 -18.75
C LYS A 16 -13.47 -0.66 -18.32
N TYR A 17 -12.45 0.18 -18.14
CA TYR A 17 -11.08 -0.27 -17.86
C TYR A 17 -10.54 0.34 -16.57
N CYS A 18 -9.88 -0.49 -15.77
CA CYS A 18 -9.05 -0.09 -14.64
C CYS A 18 -7.58 -0.16 -15.07
N ILE A 19 -6.84 0.94 -14.93
CA ILE A 19 -5.45 1.05 -15.39
C ILE A 19 -4.53 1.10 -14.17
N PHE A 20 -3.57 0.17 -14.12
CA PHE A 20 -2.45 0.20 -13.20
C PHE A 20 -1.22 0.70 -13.93
N LYS A 21 -0.59 1.75 -13.40
CA LYS A 21 0.66 2.28 -13.94
C LYS A 21 1.49 2.95 -12.84
N PRO A 22 2.80 3.11 -13.04
CA PRO A 22 3.65 3.90 -12.16
C PRO A 22 3.09 5.31 -11.93
N LEU A 23 3.27 5.84 -10.72
CA LEU A 23 2.66 7.11 -10.31
C LEU A 23 3.15 8.30 -11.17
N ASP A 24 4.43 8.28 -11.55
CA ASP A 24 5.09 9.24 -12.44
C ASP A 24 4.60 9.20 -13.89
N GLN A 25 3.85 8.16 -14.29
CA GLN A 25 3.24 8.03 -15.61
C GLN A 25 1.77 8.46 -15.64
N PHE A 26 1.23 9.00 -14.53
CA PHE A 26 -0.07 9.68 -14.55
C PHE A 26 0.07 11.09 -15.11
N SER A 27 -0.81 11.43 -16.06
CA SER A 27 -0.98 12.81 -16.53
C SER A 27 -2.08 13.50 -15.72
N ASP A 28 -2.08 14.84 -15.69
CA ASP A 28 -3.00 15.64 -14.87
C ASP A 28 -4.49 15.31 -15.08
N ALA A 29 -4.86 14.81 -16.27
CA ALA A 29 -6.22 14.42 -16.62
C ALA A 29 -6.70 13.11 -15.97
N ALA A 30 -5.79 12.26 -15.46
CA ALA A 30 -6.12 10.99 -14.84
C ALA A 30 -5.55 10.95 -13.42
N ARG A 31 -6.43 10.94 -12.42
CA ARG A 31 -6.03 10.76 -11.01
C ARG A 31 -6.15 9.28 -10.62
N PRO A 32 -5.14 8.70 -9.95
CA PRO A 32 -5.25 7.34 -9.43
C PRO A 32 -6.32 7.29 -8.34
N LEU A 33 -7.02 6.15 -8.24
CA LEU A 33 -7.98 5.94 -7.16
C LEU A 33 -7.27 5.49 -5.87
N VAL A 34 -6.25 4.64 -6.02
CA VAL A 34 -5.50 4.01 -4.94
C VAL A 34 -4.03 4.00 -5.31
N ILE A 35 -3.16 4.33 -4.36
CA ILE A 35 -1.72 4.19 -4.46
C ILE A 35 -1.33 2.85 -3.84
N ASN A 36 -0.66 2.01 -4.64
CA ASN A 36 -0.25 0.67 -4.24
C ASN A 36 1.28 0.60 -4.13
N PHE A 37 1.78 0.23 -2.96
CA PHE A 37 3.19 -0.04 -2.72
C PHE A 37 3.42 -1.55 -2.67
N PHE A 38 4.47 -2.01 -3.35
CA PHE A 38 4.98 -3.37 -3.26
C PHE A 38 6.33 -3.28 -2.56
N ALA A 39 6.36 -3.72 -1.31
CA ALA A 39 7.41 -3.33 -0.40
C ALA A 39 7.66 -4.36 0.68
N ARG A 40 8.83 -4.26 1.28
CA ARG A 40 9.22 -5.06 2.43
C ARG A 40 8.89 -4.38 3.76
N PRO A 41 8.89 -5.11 4.88
CA PRO A 41 8.43 -4.59 6.18
C PRO A 41 9.09 -3.29 6.63
N GLU A 42 10.39 -3.08 6.34
CA GLU A 42 11.10 -1.86 6.70
C GLU A 42 10.57 -0.61 5.98
N VAL A 43 10.17 -0.72 4.70
CA VAL A 43 9.52 0.38 3.98
C VAL A 43 8.09 0.56 4.49
N ILE A 44 7.37 -0.55 4.68
CA ILE A 44 5.99 -0.55 5.21
C ILE A 44 5.92 0.08 6.59
N SER A 45 6.95 -0.07 7.43
CA SER A 45 6.98 0.56 8.76
C SER A 45 6.94 2.10 8.69
N GLY A 46 7.56 2.69 7.66
CA GLY A 46 7.50 4.12 7.40
C GLY A 46 6.10 4.55 6.92
N LEU A 47 5.52 3.79 5.99
CA LEU A 47 4.15 4.03 5.49
C LEU A 47 3.11 3.89 6.60
N TYR A 48 3.25 2.87 7.45
CA TYR A 48 2.42 2.62 8.63
C TYR A 48 2.46 3.83 9.58
N SER A 49 3.68 4.26 9.97
CA SER A 49 3.83 5.41 10.84
C SER A 49 3.26 6.67 10.20
N LEU A 50 3.54 6.92 8.92
CA LEU A 50 3.04 8.11 8.22
C LEU A 50 1.51 8.13 8.14
N THR A 51 0.87 6.98 7.94
CA THR A 51 -0.59 6.84 7.93
C THR A 51 -1.19 7.22 9.28
N MET A 52 -0.60 6.73 10.38
CA MET A 52 -1.04 7.11 11.73
C MET A 52 -0.88 8.61 12.00
N TYR A 53 0.22 9.22 11.54
CA TYR A 53 0.40 10.67 11.70
C TYR A 53 -0.60 11.48 10.87
N ALA A 54 -0.92 11.02 9.67
CA ALA A 54 -1.87 11.69 8.78
C ALA A 54 -3.32 11.64 9.28
N THR A 55 -3.69 10.56 9.98
CA THR A 55 -5.07 10.32 10.45
C THR A 55 -5.27 10.65 11.93
N GLY A 56 -4.22 10.56 12.73
CA GLY A 56 -4.32 10.57 14.20
C GLY A 56 -4.96 9.31 14.78
N ASP A 57 -5.27 8.29 13.97
CA ASP A 57 -5.96 7.06 14.39
C ASP A 57 -4.99 5.88 14.45
N PHE A 58 -4.98 5.19 15.58
CA PHE A 58 -4.16 3.99 15.79
C PHE A 58 -4.71 2.74 15.08
N ASN A 59 -5.94 2.79 14.56
CA ASN A 59 -6.56 1.75 13.74
C ASN A 59 -6.60 2.10 12.24
N SER A 60 -5.83 3.10 11.80
CA SER A 60 -5.78 3.58 10.41
C SER A 60 -5.10 2.62 9.43
N VAL A 61 -4.46 1.56 9.91
CA VAL A 61 -3.88 0.51 9.07
C VAL A 61 -4.50 -0.84 9.42
N VAL A 62 -5.10 -1.49 8.42
CA VAL A 62 -5.86 -2.74 8.62
C VAL A 62 -5.41 -3.84 7.66
N THR A 63 -5.60 -5.10 8.05
CA THR A 63 -5.30 -6.29 7.23
C THR A 63 -6.50 -7.24 7.16
N PRO A 64 -7.62 -6.83 6.53
CA PRO A 64 -8.81 -7.66 6.44
C PRO A 64 -8.58 -8.93 5.61
N PHE A 65 -9.44 -9.94 5.75
CA PHE A 65 -9.41 -11.09 4.83
C PHE A 65 -9.75 -10.63 3.40
N SER A 66 -8.94 -11.02 2.40
CA SER A 66 -9.22 -10.72 0.99
C SER A 66 -8.37 -11.53 0.02
N SER A 67 -8.75 -11.50 -1.26
CA SER A 67 -7.86 -11.83 -2.36
C SER A 67 -6.85 -10.70 -2.61
N ALA A 68 -5.80 -10.97 -3.38
CA ALA A 68 -4.78 -9.98 -3.72
C ALA A 68 -5.37 -8.71 -4.33
N CYS A 69 -6.29 -8.83 -5.29
CA CYS A 69 -6.95 -7.67 -5.88
C CYS A 69 -7.85 -6.93 -4.87
N GLY A 70 -8.44 -7.65 -3.92
CA GLY A 70 -9.24 -7.05 -2.86
C GLY A 70 -8.41 -6.22 -1.88
N TYR A 71 -7.15 -6.61 -1.60
CA TYR A 71 -6.20 -5.78 -0.87
C TYR A 71 -5.81 -4.51 -1.63
N LEU A 72 -5.53 -4.63 -2.93
CA LEU A 72 -5.01 -3.54 -3.76
C LEU A 72 -6.07 -2.51 -4.19
N VAL A 73 -7.34 -2.91 -4.24
CA VAL A 73 -8.41 -2.10 -4.82
C VAL A 73 -9.65 -2.08 -3.93
N SER A 74 -10.24 -3.24 -3.67
CA SER A 74 -11.60 -3.28 -3.11
C SER A 74 -11.68 -2.69 -1.71
N TRP A 75 -10.83 -3.14 -0.78
CA TRP A 75 -10.84 -2.66 0.59
C TRP A 75 -10.52 -1.16 0.72
N PRO A 76 -9.45 -0.63 0.09
CA PRO A 76 -9.19 0.81 0.12
C PRO A 76 -10.39 1.64 -0.35
N LEU A 77 -11.06 1.23 -1.44
CA LEU A 77 -12.23 1.94 -1.96
C LEU A 77 -13.47 1.81 -1.07
N VAL A 78 -13.70 0.64 -0.48
CA VAL A 78 -14.80 0.42 0.47
C VAL A 78 -14.62 1.31 1.70
N TYR A 79 -13.42 1.37 2.27
CA TYR A 79 -13.16 2.26 3.41
C TYR A 79 -13.34 3.72 3.03
N GLN A 80 -12.83 4.14 1.86
CA GLN A 80 -13.04 5.50 1.37
C GLN A 80 -14.53 5.82 1.21
N GLN A 81 -15.34 4.92 0.65
CA GLN A 81 -16.78 5.11 0.49
C GLN A 81 -17.51 5.23 1.83
N ARG A 82 -17.02 4.56 2.88
CA ARG A 82 -17.53 4.65 4.25
C ARG A 82 -17.06 5.89 5.01
N GLY A 83 -16.21 6.72 4.40
CA GLY A 83 -15.56 7.84 5.09
C GLY A 83 -14.50 7.41 6.11
N GLU A 84 -14.02 6.17 6.03
CA GLU A 84 -12.98 5.64 6.90
C GLU A 84 -11.60 5.88 6.27
N GLU A 85 -10.74 6.61 6.97
CA GLU A 85 -9.37 6.91 6.50
C GLU A 85 -8.42 5.76 6.80
N LYS A 86 -8.54 4.67 6.04
CA LYS A 86 -7.77 3.45 6.25
C LYS A 86 -6.87 3.09 5.08
N ALA A 87 -5.62 2.75 5.41
CA ALA A 87 -4.70 2.04 4.53
C ALA A 87 -4.80 0.53 4.77
N VAL A 88 -4.53 -0.24 3.71
CA VAL A 88 -4.67 -1.70 3.72
C VAL A 88 -3.31 -2.36 3.57
N LEU A 89 -2.91 -3.12 4.58
CA LEU A 89 -1.77 -4.03 4.51
C LEU A 89 -2.26 -5.37 3.94
N GLY A 90 -1.64 -5.80 2.84
CA GLY A 90 -2.00 -7.02 2.12
C GLY A 90 -0.79 -7.86 1.73
N GLY A 91 -1.02 -8.81 0.83
CA GLY A 91 -0.01 -9.80 0.42
C GLY A 91 -0.13 -11.14 1.14
N PHE A 92 -1.25 -11.38 1.84
CA PHE A 92 -1.55 -12.62 2.54
C PHE A 92 -2.44 -13.60 1.75
N ASP A 93 -2.82 -13.25 0.52
CA ASP A 93 -3.53 -14.17 -0.38
C ASP A 93 -2.58 -15.28 -0.84
N LEU A 94 -2.84 -16.50 -0.36
CA LEU A 94 -2.04 -17.69 -0.67
C LEU A 94 -1.94 -17.97 -2.17
N SER A 95 -2.99 -17.67 -2.94
CA SER A 95 -3.01 -17.90 -4.39
C SER A 95 -2.08 -16.94 -5.14
N ALA A 96 -1.87 -15.73 -4.59
CA ALA A 96 -1.02 -14.70 -5.15
C ALA A 96 0.44 -14.80 -4.68
N ARG A 97 0.71 -15.42 -3.51
CA ARG A 97 2.07 -15.54 -2.94
C ARG A 97 3.11 -16.10 -3.92
N LYS A 98 2.71 -17.03 -4.79
CA LYS A 98 3.61 -17.62 -5.81
C LYS A 98 4.11 -16.62 -6.86
N PHE A 99 3.41 -15.50 -7.03
CA PHE A 99 3.77 -14.43 -7.96
C PHE A 99 4.49 -13.26 -7.27
N MET A 100 4.55 -13.26 -5.93
CA MET A 100 5.18 -12.21 -5.14
C MET A 100 6.62 -12.60 -4.78
N LYS A 101 7.48 -11.61 -4.49
CA LYS A 101 8.80 -11.93 -3.91
C LYS A 101 8.64 -12.51 -2.50
N THR A 102 9.64 -13.26 -2.06
CA THR A 102 9.61 -14.05 -0.81
C THR A 102 9.16 -13.25 0.41
N ASP A 103 9.59 -12.00 0.50
CA ASP A 103 9.41 -11.04 1.59
C ASP A 103 8.62 -9.78 1.16
N GLU A 104 7.99 -9.83 -0.01
CA GLU A 104 7.13 -8.75 -0.51
C GLU A 104 5.75 -8.77 0.16
N LEU A 105 5.28 -7.61 0.57
CA LEU A 105 3.91 -7.35 0.98
C LEU A 105 3.37 -6.17 0.16
N THR A 106 2.07 -5.93 0.29
CA THR A 106 1.41 -4.80 -0.38
C THR A 106 0.87 -3.83 0.64
N PHE A 107 0.93 -2.54 0.33
CA PHE A 107 0.34 -1.49 1.14
C PHE A 107 -0.47 -0.58 0.21
N ALA A 108 -1.78 -0.53 0.39
CA ALA A 108 -2.69 0.18 -0.48
C ALA A 108 -3.33 1.36 0.26
N VAL A 109 -3.27 2.54 -0.33
CA VAL A 109 -3.74 3.80 0.27
C VAL A 109 -4.67 4.52 -0.70
N PRO A 110 -5.91 4.87 -0.32
CA PRO A 110 -6.76 5.70 -1.16
C PRO A 110 -6.14 7.08 -1.40
N LEU A 111 -6.32 7.66 -2.59
CA LEU A 111 -5.66 8.92 -2.97
C LEU A 111 -5.87 10.09 -1.97
N PRO A 112 -7.07 10.32 -1.41
CA PRO A 112 -7.27 11.40 -0.43
C PRO A 112 -6.39 11.23 0.82
N LEU A 113 -6.31 10.01 1.36
CA LEU A 113 -5.46 9.71 2.51
C LEU A 113 -3.97 9.83 2.14
N TYR A 114 -3.58 9.36 0.95
CA TYR A 114 -2.21 9.53 0.48
C TYR A 114 -1.80 11.01 0.39
N SER A 115 -2.72 11.88 -0.06
CA SER A 115 -2.46 13.33 -0.13
C SER A 115 -2.20 13.91 1.27
N LYS A 116 -3.02 13.54 2.27
CA LYS A 116 -2.78 13.91 3.68
C LYS A 116 -1.44 13.39 4.21
N MET A 117 -1.06 12.17 3.84
CA MET A 117 0.24 11.59 4.20
C MET A 117 1.39 12.42 3.64
N LEU A 118 1.28 12.95 2.41
CA LEU A 118 2.29 13.82 1.84
C LEU A 118 2.36 15.18 2.56
N GLU A 119 1.22 15.77 2.87
CA GLU A 119 1.14 17.07 3.56
C GLU A 119 1.80 17.04 4.95
N ILE A 120 1.61 15.95 5.71
CA ILE A 120 2.17 15.83 7.06
C ILE A 120 3.61 15.30 7.08
N MET A 121 4.17 14.87 5.94
CA MET A 121 5.43 14.12 5.85
C MET A 121 6.58 14.80 6.61
N GLU A 122 6.78 16.09 6.40
CA GLU A 122 7.86 16.88 7.01
C GLU A 122 7.68 17.13 8.52
N THR A 123 6.48 16.94 9.05
CA THR A 123 6.18 17.06 10.48
C THR A 123 6.01 15.70 11.18
N SER A 124 6.11 14.60 10.40
CA SER A 124 5.86 13.24 10.86
C SER A 124 7.05 12.63 11.63
N ALA A 125 7.04 11.30 11.79
CA ALA A 125 8.18 10.55 12.28
C ALA A 125 9.34 10.43 11.27
N LEU A 126 9.08 10.62 9.97
CA LEU A 126 10.08 10.36 8.91
C LEU A 126 11.31 11.29 8.96
N PRO A 127 11.21 12.58 9.31
CA PRO A 127 12.40 13.42 9.45
C PRO A 127 13.18 13.17 10.75
N ARG A 128 12.63 12.39 11.68
CA ARG A 128 13.20 12.21 13.03
C ARG A 128 14.30 11.15 13.06
N HIS A 129 15.16 11.25 14.07
CA HIS A 129 16.33 10.36 14.25
C HIS A 129 15.96 8.87 14.26
N THR A 130 14.79 8.50 14.78
CA THR A 130 14.29 7.11 14.79
C THR A 130 14.16 6.54 13.38
N TRP A 131 13.60 7.31 12.44
CA TRP A 131 13.49 6.88 11.05
C TRP A 131 14.86 6.79 10.37
N ASN A 132 15.83 7.64 10.71
CA ASN A 132 17.17 7.57 10.11
C ASN A 132 17.83 6.19 10.31
N GLY A 133 17.63 5.56 11.46
CA GLY A 133 18.09 4.19 11.71
C GLY A 133 17.40 3.16 10.81
N VAL A 134 16.09 3.29 10.62
CA VAL A 134 15.29 2.42 9.76
C VAL A 134 15.61 2.66 8.28
N ARG A 135 15.81 3.90 7.86
CA ARG A 135 16.19 4.28 6.49
C ARG A 135 17.50 3.61 6.07
N LYS A 136 18.48 3.45 6.97
CA LYS A 136 19.69 2.65 6.70
C LYS A 136 19.36 1.17 6.42
N LYS A 137 18.38 0.60 7.15
CA LYS A 137 17.89 -0.77 6.87
C LYS A 137 17.17 -0.83 5.53
N VAL A 138 16.36 0.18 5.18
CA VAL A 138 15.69 0.28 3.87
C VAL A 138 16.69 0.26 2.70
N HIS A 139 17.80 0.99 2.77
CA HIS A 139 18.80 0.98 1.70
C HIS A 139 19.48 -0.40 1.55
N ARG A 140 20.00 -0.96 2.66
CA ARG A 140 20.56 -2.32 2.66
C ARG A 140 19.56 -3.35 2.16
N SER A 141 18.30 -3.08 2.45
CA SER A 141 17.20 -3.87 2.00
C SER A 141 17.11 -3.85 0.47
N ILE A 142 16.94 -2.67 -0.13
CA ILE A 142 16.83 -2.50 -1.58
C ILE A 142 17.99 -3.21 -2.28
N ASP A 143 19.23 -3.01 -1.82
CA ASP A 143 20.42 -3.66 -2.37
C ASP A 143 20.32 -5.20 -2.37
N ALA A 144 19.88 -5.79 -1.26
CA ALA A 144 19.71 -7.23 -1.14
C ALA A 144 18.57 -7.76 -2.02
N TRP A 145 17.52 -6.98 -2.20
CA TRP A 145 16.35 -7.34 -2.97
C TRP A 145 16.62 -7.28 -4.48
N GLU A 146 17.35 -6.28 -4.93
CA GLU A 146 17.82 -6.14 -6.31
C GLU A 146 18.82 -7.23 -6.70
N LYS A 147 19.81 -7.52 -5.84
CA LYS A 147 20.78 -8.61 -6.07
C LYS A 147 20.09 -9.96 -6.22
N LYS A 148 19.09 -10.26 -5.37
CA LYS A 148 18.28 -11.48 -5.49
C LYS A 148 17.44 -11.52 -6.77
N THR A 149 16.96 -10.36 -7.23
CA THR A 149 16.17 -10.28 -8.47
C THR A 149 17.07 -10.60 -9.68
N LYS A 150 18.27 -9.98 -9.74
CA LYS A 150 19.26 -10.27 -10.80
C LYS A 150 19.68 -11.74 -10.82
N ASN A 151 19.95 -12.34 -9.66
CA ASN A 151 20.33 -13.76 -9.57
C ASN A 151 19.22 -14.75 -9.96
N ARG A 152 17.94 -14.31 -10.06
CA ARG A 152 16.83 -15.13 -10.55
C ARG A 152 16.58 -14.96 -12.06
N GLU A 153 17.09 -13.89 -12.65
CA GLU A 153 16.94 -13.57 -14.08
C GLU A 153 18.09 -14.09 -14.94
N THR A 154 19.24 -14.43 -14.35
CA THR A 154 20.28 -15.23 -15.00
C THR A 154 20.00 -16.73 -14.81
N PRO A 155 19.86 -17.52 -15.91
CA PRO A 155 19.65 -18.96 -15.85
C PRO A 155 20.85 -19.73 -15.31
#